data_AF-A0A958LFG0-F1
#
_entry.id   AF-A0A958LFG0-F1
#
_cell.length_a   1.000
_cell.length_b   1.000
_cell.length_c   1.000
_cell.angle_alpha   90.00
_cell.angle_beta   90.00
_cell.angle_gamma   90.00
#
_symmetry.space_group_name_H-M   'P 1'
#
loop_
_entity.id
_entity.type
_entity.pdbx_description
1 polymer ?
#
loop_
_entity_poly.entity_id
_entity_poly.type
_entity_poly.pdbx_seq_one_letter_code
_entity_poly.pdbx_strand_id
1 'polypeptide(L)'
;MLASIWVLLIWGVGVWGINIPVAWGFAITNFVWWIGIGHAGTFISAILFLSKQRWRTSINRVTEAMTLVAIGCAGMFPLLHLGRPEKFYWLFPYPNVMELWPQFR
;
A
#
# COMPACT_ATOMS: atom_id res chain seq x y z
N MET A 1 5.81 -16.63 -1.34
CA MET A 1 5.07 -15.40 -1.71
C MET A 1 3.98 -15.68 -2.75
N LEU A 2 4.30 -16.18 -3.95
CA LEU A 2 3.25 -16.44 -4.96
C LEU A 2 2.24 -17.50 -4.50
N ALA A 3 2.71 -18.61 -3.93
CA ALA A 3 1.83 -19.66 -3.41
C ALA A 3 0.83 -19.15 -2.35
N SER A 4 1.27 -18.28 -1.43
CA SER A 4 0.39 -17.70 -0.41
C SER A 4 -0.64 -16.72 -0.98
N ILE A 5 -0.28 -15.97 -2.03
CA ILE A 5 -1.22 -15.10 -2.76
C ILE A 5 -2.25 -15.96 -3.51
N TRP A 6 -1.81 -17.04 -4.15
CA TRP A 6 -2.72 -17.98 -4.82
C TRP A 6 -3.73 -18.59 -3.85
N VAL A 7 -3.29 -19.02 -2.67
CA VAL A 7 -4.20 -19.51 -1.61
C VAL A 7 -5.21 -18.43 -1.22
N LEU A 8 -4.75 -17.19 -0.99
CA LEU A 8 -5.65 -16.08 -0.64
C LEU A 8 -6.72 -15.81 -1.71
N LEU A 9 -6.34 -15.82 -2.99
CA LEU A 9 -7.27 -15.52 -4.09
C LEU A 9 -8.30 -16.65 -4.31
N ILE A 10 -7.94 -17.90 -4.02
CA ILE A 10 -8.84 -19.06 -4.18
C ILE A 10 -9.75 -19.25 -2.96
N TRP A 11 -9.18 -19.13 -1.75
CA TRP A 11 -9.87 -19.45 -0.50
C TRP A 11 -10.47 -18.22 0.20
N GLY A 12 -10.13 -17.01 -0.26
CA GLY A 12 -10.63 -15.74 0.25
C GLY A 12 -9.86 -15.22 1.48
N VAL A 13 -10.16 -13.99 1.88
CA VAL A 13 -9.46 -13.25 2.96
C VAL A 13 -9.60 -13.87 4.36
N GLY A 14 -10.55 -14.79 4.54
CA GLY A 14 -10.75 -15.50 5.82
C GLY A 14 -9.55 -16.36 6.23
N VAL A 15 -8.67 -16.76 5.30
CA VAL A 15 -7.43 -17.49 5.61
C VAL A 15 -6.47 -16.71 6.51
N TRP A 16 -6.63 -15.39 6.61
CA TRP A 16 -5.87 -14.55 7.54
C TRP A 16 -6.40 -14.56 8.98
N GLY A 17 -7.49 -15.29 9.26
CA GLY A 17 -8.06 -15.37 10.60
C GLY A 17 -8.75 -14.09 11.08
N ILE A 18 -9.06 -13.17 10.17
CA ILE A 18 -9.89 -12.00 10.48
C ILE A 18 -11.34 -12.44 10.71
N ASN A 19 -12.01 -11.83 11.68
CA ASN A 19 -13.40 -12.13 11.99
C ASN A 19 -14.09 -10.86 12.51
N ILE A 20 -15.41 -10.78 12.45
CA ILE A 20 -16.15 -9.70 13.10
C ILE A 20 -16.07 -9.91 14.62
N PRO A 21 -15.70 -8.88 15.43
CA PRO A 21 -15.65 -7.45 15.09
C PRO A 21 -14.32 -6.93 14.50
N VAL A 22 -13.23 -7.68 14.58
CA VAL A 22 -11.90 -7.25 14.09
C VAL A 22 -11.64 -7.73 12.67
N ALA A 23 -12.19 -7.01 11.70
CA ALA A 23 -12.05 -7.33 10.27
C ALA A 23 -10.67 -6.96 9.69
N TRP A 24 -9.88 -6.15 10.40
CA TRP A 24 -8.57 -5.68 9.96
C TRP A 24 -7.47 -6.23 10.88
N GLY A 25 -6.50 -6.91 10.27
CA GLY A 25 -5.36 -7.50 10.96
C GLY A 25 -4.06 -7.23 10.21
N PHE A 26 -3.23 -8.26 10.05
CA PHE A 26 -1.88 -8.14 9.47
C PHE A 26 -1.82 -7.42 8.12
N ALA A 27 -2.81 -7.57 7.24
CA ALA A 27 -2.80 -6.90 5.94
C ALA A 27 -2.78 -5.37 6.07
N ILE A 28 -3.65 -4.81 6.91
CA ILE A 28 -3.72 -3.35 7.13
C ILE A 28 -2.56 -2.87 8.01
N THR A 29 -2.18 -3.64 9.03
CA THR A 29 -1.04 -3.30 9.88
C THR A 29 0.25 -3.22 9.04
N ASN A 30 0.51 -4.20 8.19
CA ASN A 30 1.67 -4.20 7.30
C ASN A 30 1.57 -3.10 6.24
N PHE A 31 0.39 -2.83 5.69
CA PHE A 31 0.18 -1.69 4.79
C PHE A 31 0.67 -0.38 5.42
N VAL A 32 0.16 -0.05 6.61
CA VAL A 32 0.54 1.17 7.33
C VAL A 32 2.03 1.17 7.71
N TRP A 33 2.57 0.02 8.12
CA TRP A 33 3.98 -0.13 8.45
C TRP A 33 4.90 0.17 7.25
N TRP A 34 4.62 -0.43 6.09
CA TRP A 34 5.40 -0.19 4.88
C TRP A 34 5.27 1.26 4.38
N ILE A 35 4.08 1.86 4.44
CA ILE A 35 3.91 3.29 4.14
C ILE A 35 4.74 4.15 5.09
N GLY A 36 4.76 3.83 6.40
CA GLY A 36 5.58 4.50 7.39
C GLY A 36 7.08 4.47 7.05
N ILE A 37 7.60 3.34 6.58
CA ILE A 37 8.98 3.23 6.10
C ILE A 37 9.22 4.15 4.89
N GLY A 38 8.28 4.20 3.95
CA GLY A 38 8.36 5.07 2.78
C GLY A 38 8.46 6.56 3.14
N HIS A 39 7.77 7.01 4.20
CA HIS A 39 7.82 8.41 4.65
C HIS A 39 9.21 8.85 5.12
N ALA A 40 10.00 7.97 5.74
CA ALA A 40 11.35 8.32 6.16
C ALA A 40 12.23 8.72 4.96
N GLY A 41 12.08 8.05 3.81
CA GLY A 41 12.86 8.36 2.63
C GLY A 41 12.44 9.66 1.94
N THR A 42 11.14 9.95 1.85
CA THR A 42 10.66 11.24 1.30
C THR A 42 11.02 12.43 2.21
N PHE A 43 11.08 12.23 3.53
CA PHE A 43 11.60 13.22 4.46
C PHE A 43 13.08 13.53 4.18
N ILE A 44 13.90 12.49 3.98
CA ILE A 44 15.34 12.66 3.69
C ILE A 44 15.57 13.32 2.32
N SER A 45 14.76 13.00 1.31
CA SER A 45 14.96 13.55 -0.04
C SER A 45 14.41 14.97 -0.19
N ALA A 46 13.22 15.27 0.36
CA ALA A 46 12.56 16.57 0.21
C ALA A 46 12.85 17.52 1.37
N ILE A 47 12.59 17.12 2.62
CA ILE A 47 12.68 18.03 3.77
C ILE A 47 14.12 18.43 4.07
N LEU A 48 15.05 17.48 4.07
CA LEU A 48 16.47 17.82 4.28
C LEU A 48 17.05 18.68 3.15
N PHE A 49 16.52 18.55 1.93
CA PHE A 49 16.87 19.45 0.84
C PHE A 49 16.41 20.88 1.11
N LEU A 50 15.14 21.07 1.46
CA LEU A 50 14.57 22.38 1.79
C LEU A 50 15.27 23.03 3.00
N SER A 51 15.60 22.24 4.01
CA SER A 51 16.34 22.65 5.21
C SER A 51 17.85 22.80 4.98
N LYS A 52 18.32 22.72 3.73
CA LYS A 52 19.72 22.91 3.29
C LYS A 52 20.75 22.00 3.99
N GLN A 53 20.34 20.80 4.38
CA GLN A 53 21.21 19.82 5.05
C GLN A 53 22.06 19.07 4.01
N ARG A 54 23.35 19.44 3.91
CA ARG A 54 24.26 18.89 2.88
C ARG A 54 24.63 17.42 3.08
N TRP A 55 24.55 16.91 4.30
CA TRP A 55 24.90 15.52 4.62
C TRP A 55 23.95 14.50 3.98
N ARG A 56 22.73 14.90 3.57
CA ARG A 56 21.78 14.00 2.91
C ARG A 56 22.34 13.36 1.63
N THR A 57 23.27 14.04 0.94
CA THR A 57 23.77 13.63 -0.39
C THR A 57 24.40 12.23 -0.36
N SER A 58 25.02 11.83 0.76
CA SER A 58 25.62 10.50 0.92
C SER A 58 24.58 9.37 1.01
N ILE A 59 23.34 9.67 1.42
CA ILE A 59 22.28 8.66 1.67
C ILE A 59 21.04 8.83 0.77
N ASN A 60 20.94 9.92 0.01
CA ASN A 60 19.73 10.29 -0.75
C ASN A 60 19.26 9.18 -1.70
N ARG A 61 20.19 8.57 -2.45
CA ARG A 61 19.84 7.53 -3.43
C ARG A 61 19.36 6.23 -2.78
N VAL A 62 19.96 5.85 -1.66
CA VAL A 62 19.56 4.63 -0.93
C VAL A 62 18.19 4.81 -0.28
N THR A 63 17.91 6.00 0.25
CA THR A 63 16.64 6.32 0.89
C THR A 63 15.49 6.47 -0.13
N GLU A 64 15.77 6.99 -1.33
CA GLU A 64 14.81 6.95 -2.45
C GLU A 64 14.52 5.52 -2.91
N ALA A 65 15.55 4.68 -3.06
CA ALA A 65 15.36 3.27 -3.42
C ALA A 65 14.55 2.51 -2.36
N MET A 66 14.85 2.73 -1.08
CA MET A 66 14.07 2.19 0.05
C MET A 66 12.60 2.59 -0.04
N THR A 67 12.32 3.86 -0.39
CA THR A 67 10.96 4.37 -0.54
C THR A 67 10.21 3.64 -1.67
N LEU A 68 10.85 3.45 -2.83
CA LEU A 68 10.25 2.75 -3.96
C LEU A 68 9.93 1.29 -3.62
N VAL A 69 10.85 0.60 -2.93
CA VAL A 69 10.63 -0.78 -2.48
C VAL A 69 9.49 -0.84 -1.46
N ALA A 70 9.49 0.07 -0.48
CA ALA A 70 8.46 0.11 0.55
C ALA A 70 7.06 0.38 -0.05
N ILE A 71 6.95 1.29 -1.02
CA ILE A 71 5.69 1.55 -1.74
C ILE A 71 5.28 0.34 -2.59
N GLY A 72 6.23 -0.34 -3.24
CA GLY A 72 5.96 -1.58 -3.97
C GLY A 72 5.37 -2.67 -3.06
N CYS A 73 5.90 -2.84 -1.85
CA CYS A 73 5.34 -3.75 -0.85
C CYS A 73 3.99 -3.27 -0.31
N ALA A 74 3.86 -1.98 0.00
CA ALA A 74 2.63 -1.40 0.54
C ALA A 74 1.46 -1.53 -0.44
N GLY A 75 1.68 -1.22 -1.72
CA GLY A 75 0.65 -1.18 -2.76
C GLY A 75 -0.06 -2.51 -2.99
N MET A 76 0.54 -3.63 -2.58
CA MET A 76 -0.08 -4.95 -2.69
C MET A 76 -1.24 -5.14 -1.70
N PHE A 77 -1.17 -4.57 -0.49
CA PHE A 77 -2.12 -4.85 0.57
C PHE A 77 -3.53 -4.29 0.32
N PRO A 78 -3.72 -3.05 -0.18
CA PRO A 78 -5.05 -2.53 -0.55
C PRO A 78 -5.78 -3.39 -1.59
N LEU A 79 -5.04 -4.06 -2.48
CA LEU A 79 -5.61 -4.97 -3.47
C LEU A 79 -5.96 -6.33 -2.85
N LEU A 80 -5.00 -6.92 -2.13
CA LEU A 80 -5.11 -8.28 -1.60
C LEU A 80 -6.04 -8.39 -0.39
N HIS A 81 -6.28 -7.31 0.35
CA HIS A 81 -7.18 -7.35 1.50
C HIS A 81 -8.66 -7.31 1.15
N LEU A 82 -9.00 -7.10 -0.13
CA LEU A 82 -10.38 -7.09 -0.57
C LEU A 82 -10.91 -8.52 -0.63
N GLY A 83 -12.16 -8.71 -0.19
CA GLY A 83 -12.86 -9.98 -0.42
C GLY A 83 -13.12 -10.25 -1.91
N ARG A 84 -13.07 -9.22 -2.76
CA ARG A 84 -13.27 -9.29 -4.21
C ARG A 84 -12.26 -8.42 -4.97
N PRO A 85 -10.98 -8.85 -5.05
CA PRO A 85 -9.93 -8.06 -5.69
C PRO A 85 -10.20 -7.79 -7.18
N GLU A 86 -10.99 -8.64 -7.84
CA GLU A 86 -11.36 -8.47 -9.25
C GLU A 86 -12.16 -7.19 -9.51
N LYS A 87 -12.81 -6.63 -8.48
CA LYS A 87 -13.59 -5.38 -8.56
C LYS A 87 -12.82 -4.13 -8.16
N PHE A 88 -11.52 -4.24 -7.88
CA PHE A 88 -10.70 -3.11 -7.45
C PHE A 88 -10.79 -1.90 -8.39
N TYR A 89 -10.99 -2.14 -9.70
CA TYR A 89 -11.08 -1.08 -10.70
C TYR A 89 -12.27 -0.13 -10.50
N TRP A 90 -13.31 -0.50 -9.74
CA TRP A 90 -14.43 0.38 -9.39
C TRP A 90 -14.05 1.53 -8.45
N LEU A 91 -12.86 1.47 -7.84
CA LEU A 91 -12.33 2.57 -7.02
C LEU A 91 -11.76 3.72 -7.87
N PHE A 92 -11.47 3.48 -9.16
CA PHE A 92 -10.96 4.54 -10.04
C PHE A 92 -12.11 5.37 -10.62
N PRO A 93 -11.92 6.69 -10.77
CA PRO A 93 -12.90 7.54 -11.43
C PRO A 93 -12.82 7.40 -12.95
N TYR A 94 -13.63 6.51 -13.52
CA TYR A 94 -13.76 6.35 -14.96
C TYR A 94 -15.23 6.34 -15.40
N PRO A 95 -15.58 6.91 -16.58
CA PRO A 95 -16.93 6.83 -17.11
C PRO A 95 -17.31 5.36 -17.38
N ASN A 96 -18.48 4.95 -16.90
CA ASN A 96 -19.01 3.61 -17.15
C ASN A 96 -20.48 3.69 -17.59
N VAL A 97 -20.97 2.58 -18.17
CA VAL A 97 -22.34 2.47 -18.69
C VAL A 97 -23.44 2.56 -17.63
N MET A 98 -23.07 2.45 -16.34
CA MET A 98 -24.00 2.52 -15.21
C MET A 98 -24.08 3.93 -14.60
N GLU A 99 -23.30 4.88 -15.13
CA GLU A 99 -23.18 6.26 -14.60
C GLU A 99 -22.81 6.32 -13.10
N LEU A 100 -22.13 5.28 -12.60
CA LEU A 100 -21.71 5.18 -11.20
C LEU A 100 -20.33 5.81 -10.99
N TRP A 101 -20.09 6.35 -9.80
CA TRP A 101 -18.82 6.96 -9.42
C TRP A 101 -18.35 6.42 -8.05
N PRO A 102 -17.03 6.40 -7.79
CA PRO A 102 -16.52 6.14 -6.46
C PRO A 102 -16.94 7.24 -5.48
N GLN A 103 -17.04 6.88 -4.20
CA GLN A 103 -17.29 7.84 -3.12
C GLN A 103 -15.98 8.53 -2.72
N PHE A 104 -15.97 9.86 -2.68
CA PHE A 104 -14.79 10.70 -2.36
C PHE A 104 -14.87 11.35 -0.97
N ARG A 105 -15.56 10.69 -0.04
CA ARG A 105 -15.69 11.13 1.35
C ARG A 105 -14.84 10.25 2.26
#